data_AF-A0A1Y1N0C8-F1
#
_entry.id   AF-A0A1Y1N0C8-F1
#
_cell.length_a   1.000
_cell.length_b   1.000
_cell.length_c   1.000
_cell.angle_alpha   90.00
_cell.angle_beta   90.00
_cell.angle_gamma   90.00
#
_symmetry.space_group_name_H-M   'P 1'
#
loop_
_entity.id
_entity.type
_entity.pdbx_description
1 polymer ?
#
loop_
_entity_poly.entity_id
_entity_poly.type
_entity_poly.pdbx_seq_one_letter_code
_entity_poly.pdbx_strand_id
1 'polypeptide(L)'
;MEDVVRREMEARQRPTSSSLSSGHPTIHLMVAQVREVLPMVPYNVIYTDLLKTRNVDQTISNIFEGNVEYTPEPAQPSTSQEQRHHQTEQSRTPAAPSFGKSPQERMVPFQERKRQLLETARKRYIQKHNITNCEIQK
;
A
#
# COMPACT_ATOMS: atom_id res chain seq x y z
N MET A 1 -21.30 47.25 41.34
CA MET A 1 -22.37 47.59 40.39
C MET A 1 -21.77 48.62 39.46
N GLU A 2 -21.49 48.41 38.19
CA GLU A 2 -21.73 47.36 37.20
C GLU A 2 -20.74 47.68 36.07
N ASP A 3 -20.18 46.69 35.36
CA ASP A 3 -19.66 46.83 33.98
C ASP A 3 -19.19 45.42 33.53
N VAL A 4 -19.97 44.68 32.73
CA VAL A 4 -20.03 44.72 31.25
C VAL A 4 -19.30 43.50 30.66
N VAL A 5 -20.14 42.59 30.14
CA VAL A 5 -19.90 41.71 28.99
C VAL A 5 -19.12 40.41 29.24
N ARG A 6 -19.95 39.39 29.54
CA ARG A 6 -19.77 37.99 29.16
C ARG A 6 -19.19 37.90 27.73
N ARG A 7 -17.96 37.41 27.62
CA ARG A 7 -17.34 37.09 26.32
C ARG A 7 -17.86 35.74 25.86
N GLU A 8 -18.93 35.80 25.07
CA GLU A 8 -19.48 34.72 24.25
C GLU A 8 -18.41 34.30 23.23
N MET A 9 -17.77 33.15 23.44
CA MET A 9 -16.91 32.54 22.42
C MET A 9 -17.75 31.61 21.54
N GLU A 10 -18.17 32.24 20.45
CA GLU A 10 -18.59 31.71 19.17
C GLU A 10 -18.10 30.30 18.80
N ALA A 11 -19.08 29.50 18.36
CA ALA A 11 -19.09 28.83 17.06
C ALA A 11 -17.88 27.95 16.68
N ARG A 12 -18.08 26.62 16.83
CA ARG A 12 -17.83 25.65 15.75
C ARG A 12 -18.48 24.30 16.06
N GLN A 13 -19.82 24.28 16.12
CA GLN A 13 -20.53 23.06 15.75
C GLN A 13 -20.35 22.89 14.23
N ARG A 14 -19.42 22.04 13.80
CA ARG A 14 -19.43 21.54 12.43
C ARG A 14 -20.58 20.52 12.37
N PRO A 15 -21.63 20.73 11.56
CA PRO A 15 -22.48 19.62 11.17
C PRO A 15 -21.68 18.81 10.16
N THR A 16 -20.95 17.80 10.62
CA THR A 16 -20.43 16.77 9.70
C THR A 16 -21.59 15.84 9.37
N SER A 17 -22.39 16.24 8.39
CA SER A 17 -23.30 15.36 7.68
C SER A 17 -22.49 14.36 6.86
N SER A 18 -22.30 13.15 7.39
CA SER A 18 -22.12 11.94 6.58
C SER A 18 -22.50 10.70 7.36
N SER A 19 -23.72 10.67 7.90
CA SER A 19 -24.40 9.43 8.27
C SER A 19 -24.83 8.65 7.00
N LEU A 20 -23.86 8.17 6.23
CA LEU A 20 -24.09 7.13 5.24
C LEU A 20 -23.96 5.77 5.93
N SER A 21 -25.04 5.39 6.60
CA SER A 21 -25.30 4.04 7.08
C SER A 21 -25.31 3.04 5.91
N SER A 22 -24.15 2.46 5.60
CA SER A 22 -24.03 1.15 4.93
C SER A 22 -23.12 0.26 5.78
N GLY A 23 -23.74 -0.46 6.71
CA GLY A 23 -23.13 -1.00 7.93
C GLY A 23 -22.18 -2.19 7.82
N HIS A 24 -21.46 -2.39 6.70
CA HIS A 24 -20.48 -3.47 6.61
C HIS A 24 -19.29 -3.20 5.68
N PRO A 25 -19.47 -2.67 4.45
CA PRO A 25 -18.34 -2.33 3.58
C PRO A 25 -17.51 -1.17 4.14
N THR A 26 -18.16 -0.21 4.79
CA THR A 26 -17.48 0.96 5.37
C THR A 26 -16.51 0.58 6.49
N ILE A 27 -16.86 -0.40 7.34
CA ILE A 27 -16.01 -0.81 8.48
C ILE A 27 -14.69 -1.40 7.98
N HIS A 28 -14.71 -2.24 6.94
CA HIS A 28 -13.47 -2.83 6.41
C HIS A 28 -12.54 -1.77 5.82
N LEU A 29 -13.09 -0.73 5.18
CA LEU A 29 -12.32 0.42 4.70
C LEU A 29 -11.77 1.26 5.85
N MET A 30 -12.55 1.46 6.91
CA MET A 30 -12.09 2.14 8.13
C MET A 30 -10.95 1.35 8.80
N VAL A 31 -11.03 0.01 8.85
CA VAL A 31 -9.93 -0.81 9.37
C VAL A 31 -8.67 -0.64 8.53
N ALA A 32 -8.80 -0.61 7.20
CA ALA A 32 -7.66 -0.35 6.32
C ALA A 32 -7.01 1.00 6.62
N GLN A 33 -7.82 2.07 6.80
CA GLN A 33 -7.32 3.39 7.17
C GLN A 33 -6.56 3.40 8.49
N VAL A 34 -7.10 2.74 9.53
CA VAL A 34 -6.41 2.63 10.82
C VAL A 34 -5.11 1.84 10.70
N ARG A 35 -5.06 0.78 9.87
CA ARG A 35 -3.84 -0.01 9.66
C ARG A 35 -2.71 0.75 8.98
N GLU A 36 -3.01 1.73 8.13
CA GLU A 36 -1.96 2.58 7.52
C GLU A 36 -1.19 3.38 8.58
N VAL A 37 -1.86 3.79 9.65
CA VAL A 37 -1.26 4.58 10.74
C VAL A 37 -0.84 3.73 11.94
N LEU A 38 -1.41 2.53 12.10
CA LEU A 38 -1.14 1.59 13.20
C LEU A 38 -0.82 0.19 12.66
N PRO A 39 0.33 -0.02 11.99
CA PRO A 39 0.64 -1.27 11.30
C PRO A 39 0.89 -2.46 12.24
N MET A 40 1.18 -2.22 13.53
CA MET A 40 1.45 -3.27 14.52
C MET A 40 0.18 -3.79 15.20
N VAL A 41 -0.96 -3.12 14.99
CA VAL A 41 -2.23 -3.47 15.63
C VAL A 41 -2.95 -4.53 14.77
N PRO A 42 -3.34 -5.67 15.34
CA PRO A 42 -4.05 -6.72 14.62
C PRO A 42 -5.38 -6.27 14.03
N TYR A 43 -5.73 -6.81 12.86
CA TYR A 43 -6.97 -6.48 12.14
C TYR A 43 -8.22 -6.67 13.00
N ASN A 44 -8.30 -7.81 13.71
CA ASN A 44 -9.46 -8.17 14.52
C ASN A 44 -9.71 -7.15 15.64
N VAL A 45 -8.64 -6.62 16.24
CA VAL A 45 -8.71 -5.63 17.32
C VAL A 45 -9.35 -4.35 16.82
N ILE A 46 -8.81 -3.80 15.72
CA ILE A 46 -9.33 -2.59 15.07
C ILE A 46 -10.79 -2.81 14.63
N TYR A 47 -11.09 -3.96 14.02
CA TYR A 47 -12.43 -4.30 13.56
C TYR A 47 -13.44 -4.34 14.73
N THR A 48 -13.08 -5.00 15.83
CA THR A 48 -13.95 -5.09 17.02
C THR A 48 -14.20 -3.74 17.68
N ASP A 49 -13.21 -2.84 17.70
CA ASP A 49 -13.38 -1.50 18.27
C ASP A 49 -14.23 -0.61 17.34
N LEU A 50 -13.99 -0.66 16.03
CA LEU A 50 -14.79 0.06 15.04
C LEU A 50 -16.26 -0.38 15.00
N LEU A 51 -16.57 -1.63 15.35
CA LEU A 51 -17.96 -2.06 15.52
C LEU A 51 -18.68 -1.30 16.65
N LYS A 52 -17.93 -0.91 17.69
CA LYS A 52 -18.44 -0.16 18.86
C LYS A 52 -18.45 1.35 18.59
N THR A 53 -17.33 1.90 18.15
CA THR A 53 -17.14 3.35 18.02
C THR A 53 -17.73 3.92 16.74
N ARG A 54 -17.77 3.12 15.65
CA ARG A 54 -18.11 3.55 14.29
C ARG A 54 -17.31 4.77 13.83
N ASN A 55 -16.13 4.99 14.41
CA ASN A 55 -15.31 6.19 14.19
C ASN A 55 -13.82 5.84 14.22
N VAL A 56 -13.09 6.27 13.19
CA VAL A 56 -11.67 5.97 12.98
C VAL A 56 -10.80 6.67 14.03
N ASP A 57 -10.97 7.97 14.21
CA ASP A 57 -10.16 8.77 15.13
C ASP A 57 -10.32 8.30 16.59
N GLN A 58 -11.55 8.01 17.01
CA GLN A 58 -11.82 7.46 18.34
C GLN A 58 -11.18 6.08 18.53
N THR A 59 -11.20 5.24 17.49
CA THR A 59 -10.57 3.92 17.54
C THR A 59 -9.05 4.04 17.70
N ILE A 60 -8.43 4.99 17.00
CA ILE A 60 -6.99 5.27 17.15
C ILE A 60 -6.67 5.71 18.58
N SER A 61 -7.43 6.68 19.13
CA SER A 61 -7.25 7.14 20.51
C SER A 61 -7.41 6.01 21.52
N ASN A 62 -8.44 5.17 21.38
CA ASN A 62 -8.68 4.04 22.29
C ASN A 62 -7.50 3.07 22.33
N ILE A 63 -6.85 2.83 21.19
CA ILE A 63 -5.67 1.96 21.09
C ILE A 63 -4.46 2.60 21.80
N PHE A 64 -4.24 3.91 21.63
CA PHE A 64 -3.14 4.62 22.29
C PHE A 64 -3.33 4.78 23.79
N GLU A 65 -4.57 4.97 24.23
CA GLU A 65 -4.94 5.11 25.64
C GLU A 65 -4.89 3.77 26.40
N GLY A 66 -4.75 2.64 25.68
CA GLY A 66 -4.74 1.31 26.26
C GLY A 66 -6.12 0.79 26.65
N ASN A 67 -7.19 1.46 26.20
CA ASN A 67 -8.57 1.01 26.41
C ASN A 67 -8.89 -0.28 25.60
N VAL A 68 -8.04 -0.59 24.63
CA VAL A 68 -8.09 -1.81 23.81
C VAL A 68 -6.79 -2.57 23.98
N GLU A 69 -6.84 -3.68 24.72
CA GLU A 69 -5.69 -4.56 24.93
C GLU A 69 -5.43 -5.40 23.66
N TYR A 70 -4.19 -5.41 23.18
CA TYR A 70 -3.77 -6.29 22.09
C TYR A 70 -2.31 -6.72 22.24
N THR A 71 -1.99 -7.87 21.68
CA THR A 71 -0.61 -8.31 21.47
C THR A 71 -0.15 -7.88 20.08
N PRO A 72 0.93 -7.10 19.94
CA PRO A 72 1.46 -6.71 18.63
C PRO A 72 1.83 -7.92 17.79
N GLU A 73 1.31 -8.00 16.57
CA GLU A 73 1.73 -9.03 15.61
C GLU A 73 3.07 -8.59 15.00
N PRO A 74 4.11 -9.44 14.97
CA PRO A 74 5.33 -9.11 14.26
C PRO A 74 4.98 -8.92 12.78
N ALA A 75 5.43 -7.81 12.18
CA ALA A 75 5.19 -7.51 10.77
C ALA A 75 5.59 -8.71 9.90
N GLN A 76 4.62 -9.53 9.53
CA GLN A 76 4.85 -10.66 8.64
C GLN A 76 5.24 -10.04 7.28
N PRO A 77 6.43 -10.33 6.72
CA PRO A 77 6.71 -9.94 5.36
C PRO A 77 5.66 -10.64 4.49
N SER A 78 4.83 -9.86 3.81
CA SER A 78 3.75 -10.32 2.94
C SER A 78 4.28 -11.37 1.97
N THR A 79 4.14 -12.66 2.33
CA THR A 79 4.28 -13.75 1.40
C THR A 79 3.02 -13.68 0.54
N SER A 80 3.21 -13.10 -0.65
CA SER A 80 2.17 -12.93 -1.66
C SER A 80 1.52 -14.28 -1.91
N GLN A 81 0.29 -14.46 -1.44
CA GLN A 81 -0.53 -15.58 -1.88
C GLN A 81 -0.91 -15.32 -3.34
N GLU A 82 -0.28 -16.11 -4.17
CA GLU A 82 -0.38 -16.15 -5.62
C GLU A 82 -1.80 -16.58 -6.03
N GLN A 83 -2.68 -15.60 -6.22
CA GLN A 83 -3.89 -15.83 -7.00
C GLN A 83 -3.52 -15.85 -8.48
N ARG A 84 -3.43 -17.07 -9.02
CA ARG A 84 -3.39 -17.37 -10.45
C ARG A 84 -4.54 -16.68 -11.17
N HIS A 85 -4.24 -15.62 -11.92
CA HIS A 85 -5.11 -15.12 -12.98
C HIS A 85 -4.36 -15.14 -14.31
N HIS A 86 -5.05 -15.69 -15.31
CA HIS A 86 -4.53 -16.04 -16.62
C HIS A 86 -4.10 -14.81 -17.44
N GLN A 87 -2.99 -15.00 -18.17
CA GLN A 87 -2.59 -14.38 -19.44
C GLN A 87 -2.91 -12.90 -19.67
N THR A 88 -1.88 -12.05 -19.55
CA THR A 88 -1.33 -11.34 -20.72
C THR A 88 0.17 -11.12 -20.50
N GLU A 89 1.00 -11.68 -21.38
CA GLU A 89 2.45 -11.54 -21.36
C GLU A 89 2.87 -10.10 -21.70
N GLN A 90 2.90 -9.22 -20.70
CA GLN A 90 3.53 -7.91 -20.83
C GLN A 90 4.49 -7.71 -19.67
N SER A 91 5.75 -8.07 -19.95
CA SER A 91 6.99 -7.50 -19.39
C SER A 91 6.84 -6.82 -18.02
N ARG A 92 6.67 -7.62 -16.96
CA ARG A 92 7.02 -7.18 -15.61
C ARG A 92 8.54 -7.09 -15.54
N THR A 93 9.12 -5.97 -15.94
CA THR A 93 10.51 -5.70 -15.59
C THR A 93 10.55 -5.52 -14.07
N PRO A 94 11.29 -6.34 -13.30
CA PRO A 94 11.38 -6.14 -11.86
C PRO A 94 12.03 -4.78 -11.60
N ALA A 95 11.34 -3.91 -10.88
CA ALA A 95 11.90 -2.65 -10.38
C ALA A 95 13.17 -2.97 -9.57
N ALA A 96 14.25 -2.20 -9.77
CA ALA A 96 15.49 -2.46 -9.05
C ALA A 96 15.26 -2.16 -7.55
N PRO A 97 15.72 -3.03 -6.64
CA PRO A 97 15.36 -2.95 -5.22
C PRO A 97 15.91 -1.72 -4.48
N SER A 98 16.88 -0.99 -5.05
CA SER A 98 17.34 0.30 -4.53
C SER A 98 18.26 1.04 -5.53
N PHE A 99 18.44 2.34 -5.33
CA PHE A 99 19.41 3.17 -6.05
C PHE A 99 20.78 3.06 -5.35
N GLY A 100 21.74 2.39 -5.99
CA GLY A 100 23.08 2.12 -5.43
C GLY A 100 23.80 3.39 -4.95
N LYS A 101 24.69 3.23 -3.97
CA LYS A 101 25.37 4.34 -3.27
C LYS A 101 26.42 5.02 -4.15
N SER A 102 26.88 4.34 -5.20
CA SER A 102 27.79 4.89 -6.22
C SER A 102 27.19 4.88 -7.64
N PRO A 103 27.58 5.80 -8.53
CA PRO A 103 27.14 5.81 -9.94
C PRO A 103 27.45 4.52 -10.70
N GLN A 104 28.59 3.88 -10.41
CA GLN A 104 29.05 2.66 -11.04
C GLN A 104 28.17 1.48 -10.63
N GLU A 105 27.85 1.36 -9.35
CA GLU A 105 26.95 0.33 -8.81
C GLU A 105 25.53 0.47 -9.40
N ARG A 106 25.07 1.71 -9.62
CA ARG A 106 23.80 1.99 -10.29
C ARG A 106 23.78 1.58 -11.77
N MET A 107 24.95 1.56 -12.43
CA MET A 107 25.05 1.22 -13.85
C MET A 107 24.95 -0.30 -14.10
N VAL A 108 25.39 -1.13 -13.14
CA VAL A 108 25.37 -2.61 -13.26
C VAL A 108 23.95 -3.17 -13.50
N PRO A 109 22.92 -2.89 -12.67
CA PRO A 109 21.58 -3.43 -12.89
C PRO A 109 20.93 -2.90 -14.18
N PHE A 110 21.26 -1.66 -14.58
CA PHE A 110 20.80 -1.10 -15.84
C PHE A 110 21.37 -1.86 -17.04
N GLN A 111 22.67 -2.10 -17.06
CA GLN A 111 23.34 -2.85 -18.13
C GLN A 111 22.80 -4.28 -18.22
N GLU A 112 22.61 -4.93 -17.08
CA GLU A 112 22.07 -6.29 -17.03
C GLU A 112 20.62 -6.35 -17.56
N ARG A 113 19.75 -5.42 -17.14
CA ARG A 113 18.38 -5.35 -17.68
C ARG A 113 18.37 -5.05 -19.18
N LYS A 114 19.23 -4.15 -19.66
CA LYS A 114 19.39 -3.85 -21.09
C LYS A 114 19.79 -5.10 -21.87
N ARG A 115 20.75 -5.87 -21.35
CA ARG A 115 21.23 -7.12 -21.95
C ARG A 115 20.09 -8.13 -22.06
N GLN A 116 19.33 -8.35 -20.99
CA GLN A 116 18.21 -9.28 -20.98
C GLN A 116 17.09 -8.88 -21.95
N LEU A 117 16.76 -7.59 -22.02
CA LEU A 117 15.76 -7.06 -22.94
C LEU A 117 16.17 -7.31 -24.40
N LEU A 118 17.44 -7.03 -24.72
CA LEU A 118 17.99 -7.25 -26.06
C LEU A 118 18.01 -8.74 -26.43
N GLU A 119 18.41 -9.62 -25.51
CA GLU A 119 18.43 -11.07 -25.72
C GLU A 119 17.03 -11.63 -25.96
N THR A 120 16.05 -11.20 -25.15
CA THR A 120 14.65 -11.61 -25.29
C THR A 120 14.06 -11.12 -26.62
N ALA A 121 14.32 -9.87 -26.99
CA ALA A 121 13.88 -9.31 -28.26
C ALA A 121 14.48 -10.07 -29.45
N ARG A 122 15.78 -10.40 -29.39
CA ARG A 122 16.46 -11.22 -30.42
C ARG A 122 15.82 -12.61 -30.55
N LYS A 123 15.60 -13.31 -29.43
CA LYS A 123 14.95 -14.63 -29.43
C LYS A 123 13.56 -14.57 -30.09
N ARG A 124 12.72 -13.62 -29.66
CA ARG A 124 11.37 -13.40 -30.23
C ARG A 124 11.42 -13.08 -31.72
N TYR A 125 12.40 -12.28 -32.15
CA TYR A 125 12.56 -11.90 -33.54
C TYR A 125 12.93 -13.09 -34.43
N ILE A 126 13.92 -13.89 -34.02
CA ILE A 126 14.33 -15.10 -34.74
C ILE A 126 13.16 -16.08 -34.86
N GLN A 127 12.44 -16.31 -33.75
CA GLN A 127 11.28 -17.19 -33.71
C GLN A 127 10.15 -16.69 -34.63
N LYS A 128 9.86 -15.39 -34.63
CA LYS A 128 8.79 -14.81 -35.45
C LYS A 128 9.12 -14.81 -36.94
N HIS A 129 10.39 -14.59 -37.28
CA HIS A 129 10.80 -14.38 -38.66
C HIS A 129 11.51 -15.60 -39.28
N ASN A 130 11.53 -16.74 -38.59
CA ASN A 130 12.19 -17.98 -39.03
C ASN A 130 13.62 -17.76 -39.57
N ILE A 131 14.35 -16.83 -38.95
CA ILE A 131 15.70 -16.41 -39.35
C ILE A 131 16.68 -17.48 -38.86
N THR A 132 16.69 -18.61 -39.57
CA THR A 132 17.42 -19.82 -39.19
C THR A 132 18.78 -19.91 -39.88
N ASN A 133 19.29 -18.80 -40.45
CA ASN A 133 20.67 -18.75 -40.92
C ASN A 133 21.19 -17.31 -41.02
N CYS A 134 21.80 -16.83 -39.94
CA CYS A 134 22.86 -15.83 -40.04
C CYS A 134 24.13 -16.49 -39.47
N GLU A 135 24.74 -17.35 -40.28
CA GLU A 135 26.17 -17.64 -40.15
C GLU A 135 26.91 -16.33 -40.33
N ILE A 136 27.29 -15.70 -39.22
CA ILE A 136 28.33 -14.68 -39.25
C ILE A 136 29.64 -15.45 -39.42
N GLN A 137 30.07 -15.62 -40.67
CA GLN A 137 31.45 -15.95 -41.00
C GLN A 137 32.36 -14.92 -40.30
N LYS A 138 33.37 -15.45 -39.63
CA LYS A 138 34.41 -14.70 -38.91
C LYS A 138 35.26 -13.88 -39.87
#